data_AF-A0A3B9PXZ0-F1
#
_entry.id   AF-A0A3B9PXZ0-F1
#
_cell.length_a   1.000
_cell.length_b   1.000
_cell.length_c   1.000
_cell.angle_alpha   90.00
_cell.angle_beta   90.00
_cell.angle_gamma   90.00
#
_symmetry.space_group_name_H-M   'P 1'
#
loop_
_entity.id
_entity.type
_entity.pdbx_description
1 polymer ?
#
loop_
_entity_poly.entity_id
_entity_poly.type
_entity_poly.pdbx_seq_one_letter_code
_entity_poly.pdbx_strand_id
1 'polypeptide(L)'
;MKKAVGILLALVLGSAIGFFGVFLSVFSDGAVKERIVTVGVILLIYIALGVVLGLIWPILKWLEGLLLGLPGALLLFYYMLKDFNILYVPYLLLIIILPALASNLASKARNKPDKA
;
A
#
# COMPACT_ATOMS: atom_id res chain seq x y z
N MET A 1 5.29 22.87 -2.79
CA MET A 1 5.44 22.06 -4.03
C MET A 1 5.92 20.63 -3.75
N LYS A 2 7.10 20.41 -3.16
CA LYS A 2 7.65 19.04 -2.94
C LYS A 2 6.71 18.06 -2.24
N LYS A 3 5.93 18.51 -1.24
CA LYS A 3 4.91 17.69 -0.54
C LYS A 3 3.73 17.29 -1.42
N ALA A 4 3.25 18.22 -2.25
CA ALA A 4 2.12 17.98 -3.14
C ALA A 4 2.48 16.94 -4.22
N VAL A 5 3.72 16.97 -4.72
CA VAL A 5 4.24 15.98 -5.67
C VAL A 5 4.29 14.59 -5.05
N GLY A 6 4.79 14.45 -3.81
CA GLY A 6 4.81 13.16 -3.10
C GLY A 6 3.41 12.58 -2.87
N ILE A 7 2.46 13.43 -2.45
CA ILE A 7 1.04 13.06 -2.30
C ILE A 7 0.44 12.58 -3.64
N LEU A 8 0.64 13.35 -4.71
CA LEU A 8 0.08 13.03 -6.01
C LEU A 8 0.68 11.73 -6.58
N LEU A 9 1.99 11.53 -6.42
CA LEU A 9 2.65 10.29 -6.81
C LEU A 9 2.17 9.09 -6.01
N ALA A 10 2.00 9.22 -4.70
CA ALA A 10 1.46 8.15 -3.86
C ALA A 10 0.06 7.73 -4.33
N LEU A 11 -0.80 8.69 -4.65
CA LEU A 11 -2.15 8.41 -5.16
C LEU A 11 -2.14 7.76 -6.55
N VAL A 12 -1.28 8.22 -7.47
CA VAL A 12 -1.18 7.65 -8.82
C VAL A 12 -0.65 6.22 -8.77
N LEU A 13 0.45 5.98 -8.04
CA LEU A 13 1.02 4.63 -7.86
C LEU A 13 0.05 3.71 -7.12
N GLY A 14 -0.61 4.24 -6.09
CA GLY A 14 -1.61 3.53 -5.31
C GLY A 14 -2.81 3.12 -6.15
N SER A 15 -3.25 3.98 -7.07
CA SER A 15 -4.33 3.70 -8.01
C SER A 15 -3.92 2.65 -9.04
N ALA A 16 -2.72 2.75 -9.60
CA ALA A 16 -2.21 1.75 -10.54
C ALA A 16 -2.13 0.36 -9.90
N ILE A 17 -1.60 0.26 -8.68
CA ILE A 17 -1.50 -1.02 -7.98
C ILE A 17 -2.86 -1.49 -7.45
N GLY A 18 -3.73 -0.58 -7.02
CA GLY A 18 -5.11 -0.90 -6.67
C GLY A 18 -5.84 -1.53 -7.85
N PHE A 19 -5.69 -0.95 -9.05
CA PHE A 19 -6.35 -1.43 -10.25
C PHE A 19 -5.71 -2.70 -10.84
N PHE A 20 -4.38 -2.82 -10.90
CA PHE A 20 -3.74 -4.00 -11.49
C PHE A 20 -3.45 -5.11 -10.47
N GLY A 21 -3.15 -4.78 -9.22
CA GLY A 21 -2.88 -5.76 -8.19
C GLY A 21 -4.18 -6.21 -7.51
N VAL A 22 -4.79 -5.29 -6.76
CA VAL A 22 -5.90 -5.63 -5.85
C VAL A 22 -7.10 -6.17 -6.63
N PHE A 23 -7.53 -5.46 -7.68
CA PHE A 23 -8.64 -5.90 -8.53
C PHE A 23 -8.36 -7.30 -9.13
N LEU A 24 -7.20 -7.52 -9.77
CA LEU A 24 -6.88 -8.83 -10.37
C LEU A 24 -6.78 -9.95 -9.33
N SER A 25 -6.35 -9.66 -8.10
CA SER A 25 -6.31 -10.65 -7.03
C SER A 25 -7.71 -11.10 -6.56
N VAL A 26 -8.70 -10.22 -6.66
CA VAL A 26 -10.09 -10.53 -6.31
C VAL A 26 -10.77 -11.36 -7.41
N PHE A 27 -10.47 -11.09 -8.67
CA PHE A 27 -11.05 -11.79 -9.83
C PHE A 27 -10.27 -13.01 -10.32
N SER A 28 -9.16 -13.37 -9.66
CA SER A 28 -8.50 -14.62 -10.02
C SER A 28 -9.42 -15.79 -9.66
N ASP A 29 -9.85 -16.56 -10.66
CA ASP A 29 -10.56 -17.85 -10.53
C ASP A 29 -9.67 -18.96 -9.94
N GLY A 30 -8.44 -18.61 -9.55
CA GLY A 30 -7.47 -19.51 -8.94
C GLY A 30 -7.91 -20.04 -7.58
N ALA A 31 -7.30 -21.16 -7.17
CA ALA A 31 -7.56 -21.77 -5.88
C ALA A 31 -7.23 -20.79 -4.73
N VAL A 32 -7.85 -20.98 -3.56
CA VAL A 32 -7.63 -20.12 -2.37
C VAL A 32 -6.15 -19.91 -2.06
N LYS A 33 -5.31 -20.95 -2.25
CA LYS A 33 -3.85 -20.87 -2.09
C LYS A 33 -3.20 -19.85 -3.03
N GLU A 34 -3.58 -19.85 -4.31
CA GLU A 34 -3.03 -18.93 -5.32
C GLU A 34 -3.45 -17.48 -5.04
N ARG A 35 -4.68 -17.29 -4.54
CA ARG A 35 -5.16 -15.98 -4.11
C ARG A 35 -4.35 -15.44 -2.93
N ILE A 36 -4.07 -16.26 -1.91
CA ILE A 36 -3.23 -15.86 -0.76
C ILE A 36 -1.82 -15.47 -1.21
N VAL A 37 -1.21 -16.24 -2.12
CA VAL A 37 0.11 -15.93 -2.68
C VAL A 37 0.09 -14.59 -3.42
N THR A 38 -0.92 -14.37 -4.28
CA THR A 38 -1.09 -13.12 -5.01
C THR A 38 -1.24 -11.93 -4.08
N VAL A 39 -2.08 -12.05 -3.04
CA VAL A 39 -2.24 -11.02 -2.00
C VAL A 39 -0.90 -10.73 -1.31
N GLY A 40 -0.14 -11.77 -0.95
CA GLY A 40 1.19 -11.62 -0.35
C GLY A 40 2.16 -10.84 -1.23
N VAL A 41 2.21 -11.15 -2.53
CA VAL A 41 3.04 -10.43 -3.50
C VAL A 41 2.64 -8.95 -3.60
N ILE A 42 1.34 -8.66 -3.67
CA ILE A 42 0.84 -7.28 -3.72
C ILE A 42 1.23 -6.51 -2.45
N LEU A 43 1.08 -7.12 -1.27
CA LEU A 43 1.50 -6.50 -0.01
C LEU A 43 3.00 -6.19 0.02
N LEU A 44 3.85 -7.07 -0.53
CA LEU A 44 5.28 -6.81 -0.66
C LEU A 44 5.57 -5.61 -1.56
N ILE A 45 4.83 -5.45 -2.66
CA ILE A 45 4.95 -4.29 -3.56
C ILE A 45 4.58 -3.00 -2.80
N TYR A 46 3.46 -3.02 -2.05
CA TYR A 46 3.06 -1.87 -1.23
C TYR A 46 4.12 -1.51 -0.18
N ILE A 47 4.68 -2.51 0.52
CA ILE A 47 5.77 -2.29 1.48
C ILE A 47 6.97 -1.65 0.77
N ALA A 48 7.42 -2.21 -0.34
CA ALA A 48 8.59 -1.73 -1.06
C ALA A 48 8.42 -0.27 -1.51
N LEU A 49 7.26 0.07 -2.06
CA LEU A 49 6.95 1.44 -2.45
C LEU A 49 6.78 2.38 -1.25
N GLY A 50 6.19 1.90 -0.15
CA GLY A 50 6.14 2.64 1.10
C GLY A 50 7.55 3.02 1.57
N VAL A 51 8.51 2.08 1.55
CA VAL A 51 9.93 2.37 1.85
C VAL A 51 10.49 3.42 0.88
N VAL A 52 10.31 3.24 -0.42
CA VAL A 52 10.84 4.17 -1.45
C VAL A 52 10.31 5.59 -1.24
N LEU A 53 8.99 5.75 -1.09
CA LEU A 53 8.37 7.05 -0.85
C LEU A 53 8.88 7.67 0.46
N GLY A 54 8.90 6.88 1.54
CA GLY A 54 9.40 7.31 2.84
C GLY A 54 10.87 7.74 2.82
N LEU A 55 11.69 7.17 1.93
CA LEU A 55 13.06 7.62 1.68
C LEU A 55 13.11 8.89 0.83
N ILE A 56 12.27 9.06 -0.19
CA ILE A 56 12.33 10.23 -1.09
C ILE A 56 11.74 11.48 -0.41
N TRP A 57 10.61 11.36 0.29
CA TRP A 57 9.89 12.45 0.94
C TRP A 57 9.67 12.21 2.45
N PRO A 58 10.75 12.18 3.24
CA PRO A 58 10.72 11.80 4.65
C PRO A 58 9.95 12.78 5.54
N ILE A 59 9.55 13.94 5.00
CA ILE A 59 8.73 14.92 5.71
C ILE A 59 7.27 14.48 5.86
N LEU A 60 6.78 13.59 5.00
CA LEU A 60 5.41 13.11 5.02
C LEU A 60 5.24 11.84 5.88
N LYS A 61 6.34 11.16 6.23
CA LYS A 61 6.38 10.04 7.18
C LYS A 61 5.41 8.92 6.78
N TRP A 62 4.46 8.58 7.64
CA TRP A 62 3.45 7.54 7.40
C TRP A 62 2.38 7.94 6.37
N LEU A 63 2.21 9.23 6.09
CA LEU A 63 1.11 9.72 5.26
C LEU A 63 1.20 9.23 3.81
N GLU A 64 2.40 9.18 3.22
CA GLU A 64 2.57 8.70 1.85
C GLU A 64 2.24 7.23 1.70
N GLY A 65 2.67 6.40 2.66
CA GLY A 65 2.32 4.98 2.66
C GLY A 65 0.81 4.75 2.86
N LEU A 66 0.15 5.58 3.68
CA LEU A 66 -1.30 5.52 3.81
C LEU A 66 -2.00 5.89 2.50
N LEU A 67 -1.60 7.01 1.88
CA LEU A 67 -2.17 7.48 0.62
C LEU A 67 -1.90 6.53 -0.54
N LEU A 68 -0.77 5.81 -0.50
CA LEU A 68 -0.46 4.74 -1.44
C LEU A 68 -1.45 3.58 -1.30
N GLY A 69 -1.73 3.12 -0.08
CA GLY A 69 -2.66 2.01 0.18
C GLY A 69 -4.14 2.36 -0.05
N LEU A 70 -4.51 3.63 0.08
CA LEU A 70 -5.91 4.08 0.12
C LEU A 70 -6.72 3.70 -1.14
N PRO A 71 -6.26 3.91 -2.39
CA PRO A 71 -7.03 3.55 -3.58
C PRO A 71 -7.32 2.05 -3.66
N GLY A 72 -6.32 1.21 -3.36
CA GLY A 72 -6.49 -0.25 -3.32
C GLY A 72 -7.46 -0.69 -2.22
N ALA A 73 -7.38 -0.07 -1.04
CA ALA A 73 -8.30 -0.32 0.05
C ALA A 73 -9.76 0.04 -0.30
N LEU A 74 -9.99 1.19 -0.96
CA LEU A 74 -11.32 1.61 -1.40
C LEU A 74 -11.91 0.63 -2.42
N LEU A 75 -11.09 0.17 -3.37
CA LEU A 75 -11.50 -0.81 -4.36
C LEU A 75 -11.84 -2.15 -3.70
N LEU A 76 -11.00 -2.64 -2.79
CA LEU A 76 -11.25 -3.87 -2.05
C LEU A 76 -12.51 -3.76 -1.17
N PHE A 77 -12.70 -2.63 -0.51
CA PHE A 77 -13.88 -2.36 0.31
C PHE A 77 -15.16 -2.41 -0.55
N TYR A 78 -15.14 -1.75 -1.70
CA TYR A 78 -16.27 -1.81 -2.64
C TYR A 78 -16.59 -3.26 -3.06
N TYR A 79 -15.56 -4.08 -3.30
CA TYR A 79 -15.75 -5.50 -3.60
C TYR A 79 -16.33 -6.29 -2.43
N MET A 80 -15.87 -6.06 -1.21
CA MET A 80 -16.41 -6.71 -0.01
C MET A 80 -17.91 -6.46 0.18
N LEU A 81 -18.42 -5.29 -0.26
CA LEU A 81 -19.85 -4.99 -0.20
C LEU A 81 -20.68 -5.79 -1.20
N LYS A 82 -20.07 -6.25 -2.30
CA LYS A 82 -20.75 -7.05 -3.34
C LYS A 82 -20.61 -8.54 -3.11
N ASP A 83 -19.42 -9.01 -2.77
CA ASP A 83 -19.12 -10.42 -2.54
C ASP A 83 -18.15 -10.55 -1.37
N PHE A 84 -18.71 -10.88 -0.20
CA PHE A 84 -17.95 -10.89 1.03
C PHE A 84 -17.09 -12.15 1.13
N ASN A 85 -15.78 -11.94 1.26
CA ASN A 85 -14.84 -12.99 1.64
C ASN A 85 -14.08 -12.58 2.90
N ILE A 86 -13.99 -13.48 3.88
CA ILE A 86 -13.32 -13.22 5.16
C ILE A 86 -11.84 -12.83 4.98
N LEU A 87 -11.18 -13.29 3.91
CA LEU A 87 -9.80 -12.95 3.58
C LEU A 87 -9.62 -11.47 3.20
N TYR A 88 -10.68 -10.80 2.77
CA TYR A 88 -10.60 -9.39 2.38
C TYR A 88 -10.47 -8.45 3.59
N VAL A 89 -10.95 -8.87 4.77
CA VAL A 89 -10.83 -8.10 6.01
C VAL A 89 -9.36 -7.87 6.40
N PRO A 90 -8.52 -8.91 6.62
CA PRO A 90 -7.12 -8.70 6.91
C PRO A 90 -6.39 -8.04 5.75
N TYR A 91 -6.75 -8.35 4.50
CA TYR A 91 -6.11 -7.72 3.34
C TYR A 91 -6.33 -6.20 3.31
N LEU A 92 -7.55 -5.73 3.58
CA LEU A 92 -7.90 -4.31 3.64
C LEU A 92 -7.13 -3.56 4.75
N LEU A 93 -6.92 -4.20 5.90
CA LEU A 93 -6.12 -3.61 6.96
C LEU A 93 -4.64 -3.54 6.56
N LEU A 94 -4.09 -4.64 6.04
CA LEU A 94 -2.68 -4.75 5.70
C LEU A 94 -2.27 -3.82 4.56
N ILE A 95 -3.13 -3.60 3.56
CA ILE A 95 -2.83 -2.72 2.43
C ILE A 95 -2.69 -1.25 2.84
N ILE A 96 -3.27 -0.85 3.97
CA ILE A 96 -3.15 0.49 4.53
C ILE A 96 -1.98 0.55 5.51
N ILE A 97 -1.93 -0.40 6.45
CA ILE A 97 -1.04 -0.35 7.61
C ILE A 97 0.41 -0.59 7.19
N LEU A 98 0.68 -1.60 6.38
CA LEU A 98 2.04 -2.00 6.02
C LEU A 98 2.81 -0.91 5.25
N PRO A 99 2.28 -0.32 4.15
CA PRO A 99 2.99 0.75 3.47
C PRO A 99 3.15 2.00 4.36
N ALA A 100 2.15 2.33 5.20
CA ALA A 100 2.25 3.46 6.13
C ALA A 100 3.38 3.27 7.17
N LEU A 101 3.48 2.07 7.75
CA LEU A 101 4.56 1.72 8.68
C LEU A 101 5.92 1.72 7.97
N ALA A 102 6.02 1.10 6.79
CA ALA A 102 7.23 1.04 5.99
C ALA A 102 7.76 2.44 5.66
N SER A 103 6.87 3.33 5.18
CA SER A 103 7.19 4.72 4.88
C SER A 103 7.66 5.48 6.12
N ASN A 104 6.97 5.33 7.25
CA ASN A 104 7.36 5.98 8.50
C ASN A 104 8.74 5.54 9.01
N LEU A 105 9.03 4.24 8.94
CA LEU A 105 10.32 3.69 9.36
C LEU A 105 11.45 4.20 8.46
N ALA A 106 11.24 4.16 7.15
CA ALA A 106 12.18 4.68 6.17
C ALA A 106 12.45 6.19 6.35
N SER A 107 11.40 6.98 6.54
CA SER A 107 11.52 8.42 6.81
C SER A 107 12.27 8.72 8.09
N LYS A 108 12.05 7.94 9.15
CA LYS A 108 12.79 8.07 10.42
C LYS A 108 14.26 7.70 10.26
N ALA A 109 14.56 6.64 9.51
CA ALA A 109 15.93 6.21 9.24
C ALA A 109 16.69 7.30 8.48
N ARG A 110 16.08 7.92 7.46
CA ARG A 110 16.69 9.01 6.70
C ARG A 110 16.90 10.30 7.51
N ASN A 111 16.00 10.61 8.43
CA ASN A 111 16.05 11.85 9.20
C ASN A 111 16.86 11.77 10.51
N LYS A 112 17.40 10.60 10.88
CA LYS A 112 18.31 10.53 12.03
C LYS A 112 19.58 11.32 11.67
N PRO A 113 19.95 12.36 12.43
CA PRO A 113 21.29 12.94 12.29
C PRO A 113 22.29 11.84 12.65
N ASP A 114 23.34 11.69 11.85
CA ASP A 114 24.49 10.87 12.22
C ASP A 114 24.93 11.32 13.61
N LYS A 115 24.66 10.50 14.62
CA LYS A 115 25.33 10.60 15.90
C LYS A 115 26.69 9.94 15.69
N ALA A 116 27.62 10.71 15.11
CA ALA A 116 29.04 10.40 15.06
C ALA A 116 29.76 11.43 15.94
#